data_AF-A0A9P7BZG0-F1
#
_entry.id   AF-A0A9P7BZG0-F1
#
_cell.length_a   1.000
_cell.length_b   1.000
_cell.length_c   1.000
_cell.angle_alpha   90.00
_cell.angle_beta   90.00
_cell.angle_gamma   90.00
#
_symmetry.space_group_name_H-M   'P 1'
#
loop_
_entity.id
_entity.type
_entity.pdbx_description
1 polymer ?
#
loop_
_entity_poly.entity_id
_entity_poly.type
_entity_poly.pdbx_seq_one_letter_code
_entity_poly.pdbx_strand_id
1 'polypeptide(L)'
;MQALKAKYSDIKGPQDITPAVGVANAYDGMQLAALAIAAAGSTDGDAVRQGFYKIGKYDGLIKTYEQPFTPASHDALRENDYVWTQFIDNRILPVKGAQ
;
A
#
# COMPACT_ATOMS: atom_id res chain seq x y z
N MET A 1 8.76 -8.12 -5.60
CA MET A 1 10.24 -8.18 -5.52
C MET A 1 10.93 -8.75 -6.76
N GLN A 2 10.49 -9.86 -7.36
CA GLN A 2 11.16 -10.43 -8.54
C GLN A 2 11.31 -9.43 -9.70
N ALA A 3 10.23 -8.73 -10.06
CA ALA A 3 10.28 -7.71 -11.11
C ALA A 3 11.24 -6.55 -10.82
N LEU A 4 11.34 -6.10 -9.56
CA LEU A 4 12.29 -5.06 -9.15
C LEU A 4 13.74 -5.55 -9.32
N LYS A 5 14.05 -6.75 -8.84
CA LYS A 5 15.40 -7.35 -8.96
C LYS A 5 15.81 -7.57 -10.42
N ALA A 6 14.85 -7.96 -11.27
CA ALA A 6 15.09 -8.15 -12.70
C ALA A 6 15.40 -6.83 -13.43
N LYS A 7 14.78 -5.72 -13.00
CA LYS A 7 14.94 -4.40 -13.63
C LYS A 7 16.13 -3.60 -13.08
N TYR A 8 16.46 -3.77 -11.80
CA TYR A 8 17.47 -2.97 -11.11
C TYR A 8 18.48 -3.88 -10.42
N SER A 9 19.70 -3.96 -10.95
CA SER A 9 20.78 -4.82 -10.45
C SER A 9 21.22 -4.50 -9.03
N ASP A 10 21.04 -3.24 -8.61
CA ASP A 10 21.46 -2.77 -7.29
C ASP A 10 20.47 -3.18 -6.18
N ILE A 11 19.28 -3.65 -6.55
CA ILE A 11 18.28 -4.15 -5.61
C ILE A 11 18.51 -5.64 -5.36
N LYS A 12 19.12 -5.97 -4.22
CA LYS A 12 19.37 -7.34 -3.77
C LYS A 12 18.32 -7.78 -2.75
N GLY A 13 17.76 -6.85 -1.99
CA GLY A 13 16.67 -7.07 -1.02
C GLY A 13 15.89 -5.79 -0.71
N PRO A 14 14.88 -5.86 0.18
CA PRO A 14 14.04 -4.73 0.54
C PRO A 14 14.81 -3.54 1.13
N GLN A 15 15.93 -3.79 1.81
CA GLN A 15 16.79 -2.76 2.40
C GLN A 15 17.48 -1.86 1.36
N ASP A 16 17.54 -2.31 0.10
CA ASP A 16 18.13 -1.53 -1.00
C ASP A 16 17.09 -0.59 -1.65
N ILE A 17 15.82 -0.63 -1.18
CA ILE A 17 14.74 0.24 -1.64
C ILE A 17 14.63 1.41 -0.65
N THR A 18 14.98 2.62 -1.07
CA THR A 18 14.92 3.81 -0.22
C THR A 18 13.98 4.87 -0.80
N PRO A 19 13.00 5.40 -0.03
CA PRO A 19 12.53 4.91 1.28
C PRO A 19 11.53 3.75 1.13
N ALA A 20 11.84 2.57 1.68
CA ALA A 20 11.04 1.34 1.51
C ALA A 20 9.55 1.53 1.85
N VAL A 21 9.25 2.21 2.97
CA VAL A 21 7.88 2.48 3.43
C VAL A 21 7.12 3.35 2.43
N GLY A 22 7.77 4.41 1.91
CA GLY A 22 7.15 5.30 0.92
C GLY A 22 6.84 4.57 -0.39
N VAL A 23 7.77 3.73 -0.86
CA VAL A 23 7.58 2.94 -2.09
C VAL A 23 6.42 1.95 -1.94
N ALA A 24 6.32 1.27 -0.80
CA ALA A 24 5.27 0.29 -0.58
C ALA A 24 3.87 0.94 -0.48
N ASN A 25 3.75 2.04 0.27
CA ASN A 25 2.49 2.81 0.34
C ASN A 25 2.09 3.40 -1.02
N ALA A 26 3.05 3.94 -1.78
CA ALA A 26 2.77 4.49 -3.11
C ALA A 26 2.32 3.41 -4.09
N TYR A 27 2.91 2.21 -4.02
CA TYR A 27 2.49 1.08 -4.84
C TYR A 27 1.03 0.70 -4.57
N ASP A 28 0.67 0.50 -3.30
CA ASP A 28 -0.70 0.14 -2.95
C ASP A 28 -1.69 1.26 -3.26
N GLY A 29 -1.35 2.51 -2.97
CA GLY A 29 -2.18 3.67 -3.30
C GLY A 29 -2.45 3.78 -4.81
N MET A 30 -1.44 3.53 -5.65
CA MET A 30 -1.60 3.53 -7.10
C MET A 30 -2.54 2.41 -7.57
N GLN A 31 -2.41 1.22 -6.98
CA GLN A 31 -3.26 0.09 -7.32
C GLN A 31 -4.71 0.31 -6.89
N LEU A 32 -4.94 0.87 -5.70
CA LEU A 32 -6.28 1.26 -5.25
C LEU A 32 -6.90 2.34 -6.14
N ALA A 33 -6.12 3.34 -6.57
CA ALA A 33 -6.58 4.35 -7.52
C ALA A 33 -6.97 3.73 -8.87
N ALA A 34 -6.17 2.80 -9.40
CA ALA A 34 -6.48 2.09 -10.64
C ALA A 34 -7.79 1.27 -10.52
N LEU A 35 -8.00 0.59 -9.39
CA LEU A 35 -9.24 -0.13 -9.10
C LEU A 35 -10.45 0.81 -9.03
N ALA A 36 -10.31 1.97 -8.39
CA ALA A 36 -11.36 2.96 -8.31
C ALA A 36 -11.75 3.50 -9.69
N ILE A 37 -10.76 3.81 -10.54
CA ILE A 37 -10.98 4.25 -11.93
C ILE A 37 -11.68 3.15 -12.73
N ALA A 38 -11.25 1.89 -12.60
CA ALA A 38 -11.90 0.76 -13.27
C ALA A 38 -13.35 0.57 -12.81
N ALA A 39 -13.63 0.70 -11.51
CA ALA A 39 -14.97 0.61 -10.94
C ALA A 39 -15.87 1.82 -11.27
N ALA A 40 -15.28 2.97 -11.59
CA ALA A 40 -15.96 4.15 -12.06
C ALA A 40 -16.30 4.06 -13.56
N GLY A 41 -15.47 3.36 -14.36
CA GLY A 41 -15.57 3.35 -15.82
C GLY A 41 -15.34 4.72 -16.45
N SER A 42 -14.66 5.62 -15.74
CA SER A 42 -14.46 7.02 -16.08
C SER A 42 -13.24 7.58 -15.35
N THR A 43 -12.71 8.70 -15.83
CA THR A 43 -11.69 9.51 -15.16
C THR A 43 -12.25 10.80 -14.58
N ASP A 44 -13.58 10.99 -14.63
CA ASP A 44 -14.26 12.07 -13.91
C ASP A 44 -14.04 11.94 -12.40
N GLY A 45 -13.69 13.05 -11.74
CA GLY A 45 -13.25 13.04 -10.35
C GLY A 45 -14.32 12.53 -9.38
N ASP A 46 -15.59 12.92 -9.57
CA ASP A 46 -16.68 12.47 -8.73
C ASP A 46 -16.97 10.99 -8.96
N ALA A 47 -16.96 10.54 -10.21
CA ALA A 47 -17.11 9.13 -10.55
C ALA A 47 -15.99 8.27 -9.92
N VAL A 48 -14.73 8.71 -9.99
CA VAL A 48 -13.57 8.01 -9.40
C VAL A 48 -13.69 7.95 -7.87
N ARG A 49 -14.13 9.04 -7.24
CA ARG A 49 -14.41 9.05 -5.79
C ARG A 49 -15.46 8.00 -5.41
N GLN A 50 -16.55 7.88 -6.18
CA GLN A 50 -17.53 6.82 -5.98
C GLN A 50 -16.94 5.42 -6.26
N GLY A 51 -16.00 5.33 -7.21
CA GLY A 51 -15.25 4.11 -7.51
C GLY A 51 -14.47 3.56 -6.32
N PHE A 52 -13.86 4.43 -5.51
CA PHE A 52 -13.16 4.01 -4.29
C PHE A 52 -14.07 3.26 -3.31
N TYR A 53 -15.32 3.69 -3.15
CA TYR A 53 -16.29 3.02 -2.26
C TYR A 53 -16.76 1.65 -2.78
N LYS A 54 -16.49 1.32 -4.05
CA LYS A 54 -16.83 0.03 -4.66
C LYS A 54 -15.71 -1.01 -4.53
N ILE A 55 -14.54 -0.63 -4.00
CA ILE A 55 -13.45 -1.57 -3.79
C ILE A 55 -13.83 -2.52 -2.66
N GLY A 56 -14.02 -3.81 -3.00
CA GLY A 56 -14.35 -4.87 -2.05
C GLY A 56 -13.12 -5.38 -1.30
N LYS A 57 -12.29 -6.18 -1.98
CA LYS A 57 -11.04 -6.70 -1.42
C LYS A 57 -9.88 -6.42 -2.36
N TYR A 58 -8.72 -6.04 -1.81
CA TYR A 58 -7.47 -5.96 -2.56
C TYR A 58 -6.31 -6.52 -1.72
N ASP A 59 -5.62 -7.53 -2.24
CA ASP A 59 -4.42 -8.08 -1.62
C ASP A 59 -3.22 -7.19 -2.03
N GLY A 60 -2.95 -6.18 -1.20
CA GLY A 60 -1.88 -5.22 -1.40
C GLY A 60 -0.53 -5.72 -0.89
N LEU A 61 0.49 -4.89 -1.08
CA LEU A 61 1.85 -5.16 -0.67
C LEU A 61 2.04 -5.00 0.84
N ILE A 62 1.41 -4.01 1.47
CA ILE A 62 1.58 -3.79 2.93
C ILE A 62 0.51 -4.50 3.77
N LYS A 63 -0.67 -4.76 3.19
CA LYS A 63 -1.77 -5.48 3.85
C LYS A 63 -2.80 -5.96 2.84
N THR A 64 -3.71 -6.83 3.30
CA THR A 64 -4.99 -7.05 2.63
C THR A 64 -5.97 -5.95 3.03
N TYR A 65 -6.52 -5.26 2.03
CA TYR A 65 -7.56 -4.25 2.20
C TYR A 65 -8.93 -4.92 2.07
N GLU A 66 -9.78 -4.75 3.07
CA GLU A 66 -11.18 -5.18 3.06
C GLU A 66 -12.07 -3.96 3.26
N GLN A 67 -12.82 -3.62 2.22
CA GLN A 67 -13.61 -2.39 2.10
C GLN A 67 -12.82 -1.15 2.57
N PRO A 68 -11.72 -0.81 1.86
CA PRO A 68 -10.78 0.22 2.33
C PRO A 68 -11.40 1.61 2.45
N PHE A 69 -12.50 1.89 1.75
CA PHE A 69 -13.13 3.21 1.73
C PHE A 69 -14.64 3.10 1.91
N THR A 70 -15.20 4.04 2.67
CA THR A 70 -16.64 4.27 2.77
C THR A 70 -16.91 5.78 2.72
N PRO A 71 -18.15 6.25 2.46
CA PRO A 71 -18.45 7.68 2.51
C PRO A 71 -18.12 8.35 3.87
N ALA A 72 -18.01 7.56 4.94
CA ALA A 72 -17.66 8.04 6.28
C ALA A 72 -16.17 7.86 6.63
N SER A 73 -15.41 7.05 5.88
CA SER A 73 -14.00 6.73 6.15
C SER A 73 -13.19 6.70 4.87
N HIS A 74 -12.30 7.69 4.72
CA HIS A 74 -11.40 7.82 3.58
C HIS A 74 -9.95 7.41 3.91
N ASP A 75 -9.70 6.93 5.12
CA ASP A 75 -8.42 6.32 5.49
C ASP A 75 -8.56 4.79 5.38
N ALA A 76 -7.71 4.19 4.54
CA ALA A 76 -7.64 2.75 4.34
C ALA A 76 -6.75 2.05 5.38
N LEU A 77 -6.03 2.84 6.18
CA LEU A 77 -5.27 2.39 7.33
C LEU A 77 -6.09 2.58 8.60
N ARG A 78 -5.98 1.61 9.51
CA ARG A 78 -6.66 1.55 10.80
C ARG A 78 -5.64 1.33 11.91
N GLU A 79 -6.09 1.45 13.15
CA GLU A 79 -5.27 1.28 14.34
C GLU A 79 -4.47 -0.03 14.36
N ASN A 80 -5.03 -1.11 13.78
CA ASN A 80 -4.39 -2.43 13.74
C ASN A 80 -3.34 -2.58 12.63
N ASP A 81 -3.16 -1.59 11.76
CA ASP A 81 -2.15 -1.63 10.69
C ASP A 81 -0.78 -1.09 11.13
N TYR A 82 -0.73 -0.43 12.29
CA TYR A 82 0.49 0.14 12.81
C TYR A 82 1.35 -0.92 13.49
N VAL A 83 2.59 -1.03 13.04
CA VAL A 83 3.62 -1.89 13.64
C VAL A 83 4.78 -1.04 14.15
N TRP A 84 5.21 -1.30 15.38
CA TRP A 84 6.40 -0.66 15.94
C TRP A 84 7.65 -1.24 15.30
N THR A 85 8.49 -0.35 14.76
CA THR A 85 9.73 -0.71 14.07
C THR A 85 10.91 0.10 14.58
N GLN A 86 12.10 -0.45 14.37
CA GLN A 86 13.39 0.14 14.73
C GLN A 86 14.35 0.03 13.54
N PHE A 87 15.29 0.98 13.45
CA PHE A 87 16.35 0.96 12.46
C PHE A 87 17.60 0.25 13.00
N ILE A 88 18.02 -0.85 12.36
CA ILE A 88 19.23 -1.62 12.68
C ILE A 88 19.97 -1.97 11.39
N ASP A 89 21.24 -1.60 11.28
CA ASP A 89 22.10 -1.89 10.12
C ASP A 89 21.44 -1.55 8.77
N ASN A 90 20.90 -0.33 8.66
CA ASN A 90 20.17 0.16 7.47
C ASN A 90 18.90 -0.64 7.11
N ARG A 91 18.30 -1.32 8.08
CA ARG A 91 17.03 -2.06 7.91
C ARG A 91 15.99 -1.57 8.89
N ILE A 92 14.74 -1.52 8.44
CA ILE A 92 13.57 -1.33 9.29
C ILE A 92 13.13 -2.72 9.75
N LEU A 93 13.23 -2.99 11.06
CA LEU A 93 12.89 -4.27 11.67
C LEU A 93 11.80 -4.08 12.73
N PRO A 94 10.89 -5.05 12.93
CA PRO A 94 9.94 -5.01 14.03
C PRO A 94 10.64 -4.97 15.39
N VAL A 95 10.03 -4.29 16.36
CA VAL A 95 10.44 -4.39 17.76
C VAL A 95 9.98 -5.74 18.32
N LYS A 96 10.89 -6.53 18.90
CA LYS A 96 10.53 -7.81 19.53
C LYS A 96 9.63 -7.55 20.75
N GLY A 97 8.51 -8.26 20.85
CA GLY A 97 7.58 -8.19 22.00
C GLY A 97 6.42 -7.20 21.84
N ALA A 98 6.27 -6.56 20.67
CA ALA A 98 5.08 -5.78 20.35
C ALA A 98 4.01 -6.70 19.73
N GLN A 99 3.24 -7.36 20.60
CA GLN A 99 1.90 -7.90 20.33
C GLN A 99 1.05 -7.70 21.58
#